data_AF-A0A914MMZ0-F1
#
_entry.id   AF-A0A914MMZ0-F1
#
_cell.length_a   1.000
_cell.length_b   1.000
_cell.length_c   1.000
_cell.angle_alpha   90.00
_cell.angle_beta   90.00
_cell.angle_gamma   90.00
#
_symmetry.space_group_name_H-M   'P 1'
#
loop_
_entity.id
_entity.type
_entity.pdbx_description
1 polymer ?
#
loop_
_entity_poly.entity_id
_entity_poly.type
_entity_poly.pdbx_seq_one_letter_code
_entity_poly.pdbx_strand_id
1 'polypeptide(L)'
;MNYFLLISNVFFKPTNIYQINFINGRIPLIEINYRSQKMDILLAPIPFKNIPESLNLTSYENDEIINDNINTLNKSIDKMMETDDIQYIKSILILTGYRYTYRAKFHLIHYSTRENFTLLLRAVKLWAKKKHIYSNIFGYLSGSILIVMVTKICLIYPFGEINFLLQQFFQIYGAW
;
A
#
# COMPACT_ATOMS: atom_id res chain seq x y z
N MET A 1 25.04 -2.78 9.54
CA MET A 1 24.97 -1.31 9.53
C MET A 1 23.59 -0.92 9.01
N ASN A 2 22.83 -0.05 9.70
CA ASN A 2 21.42 0.21 9.36
C ASN A 2 21.35 1.08 8.08
N TYR A 3 21.13 0.46 6.91
CA TYR A 3 21.05 1.15 5.60
C TYR A 3 20.13 2.37 5.63
N PHE A 4 19.07 2.29 6.44
CA PHE A 4 18.12 3.37 6.68
C PHE A 4 18.78 4.64 7.24
N LEU A 5 19.67 4.48 8.23
CA LEU A 5 20.43 5.60 8.83
C LEU A 5 21.52 6.15 7.90
N LEU A 6 22.05 5.30 7.01
CA LEU A 6 23.07 5.72 6.05
C LEU A 6 22.44 6.59 4.94
N ILE A 7 21.33 6.11 4.35
CA ILE A 7 20.60 6.82 3.30
C ILE A 7 20.01 8.12 3.84
N SER A 8 19.48 8.10 5.07
CA SER A 8 18.96 9.31 5.71
C SER A 8 20.00 10.41 5.81
N ASN A 9 21.20 10.09 6.29
CA ASN A 9 22.24 11.07 6.54
C ASN A 9 22.85 11.64 5.24
N VAL A 10 22.78 10.89 4.14
CA VAL A 10 23.31 11.30 2.84
C VAL A 10 22.31 12.13 2.05
N PHE A 11 21.05 11.69 1.96
CA PHE A 11 20.07 12.29 1.05
C PHE A 11 19.09 13.26 1.72
N PHE A 12 18.91 13.17 3.04
CA PHE A 12 17.85 13.89 3.76
C PHE A 12 18.48 14.80 4.83
N LYS A 13 18.97 15.98 4.42
CA LYS A 13 19.44 17.02 5.34
C LYS A 13 18.35 18.05 5.58
N PRO A 14 18.04 18.42 6.83
CA PRO A 14 17.02 19.42 7.10
C PRO A 14 17.40 20.76 6.49
N THR A 15 16.39 21.47 5.98
CA THR A 15 16.56 22.83 5.45
C THR A 15 15.49 23.74 6.05
N ASN A 16 15.59 25.04 5.81
CA ASN A 16 14.56 25.99 6.24
C ASN A 16 13.18 25.75 5.59
N ILE A 17 13.10 24.87 4.59
CA ILE A 17 11.90 24.66 3.79
C ILE A 17 11.18 23.35 4.16
N TYR A 18 11.89 22.37 4.73
CA TYR A 18 11.31 21.10 5.16
C TYR A 18 11.99 20.54 6.41
N GLN A 19 11.19 19.93 7.28
CA GLN A 19 11.65 19.21 8.46
C GLN A 19 11.63 17.70 8.20
N ILE A 20 12.60 16.99 8.76
CA ILE A 20 12.72 15.53 8.62
C ILE A 20 12.72 14.93 10.02
N ASN A 21 11.84 13.95 10.23
CA ASN A 21 11.76 13.18 11.46
C ASN A 21 11.98 11.70 11.15
N PHE A 22 12.83 11.04 11.94
CA PHE A 22 13.03 9.59 11.85
C PHE A 22 12.15 8.90 12.88
N ILE A 23 11.29 8.01 12.40
CA ILE A 23 10.38 7.26 13.27
C ILE A 23 10.83 5.79 13.26
N ASN A 24 11.36 5.35 14.41
CA ASN A 24 11.77 3.97 14.61
C ASN A 24 10.61 3.16 15.22
N GLY A 25 9.77 2.58 14.35
CA GLY A 25 8.68 1.67 14.74
C GLY A 25 8.92 0.23 14.27
N ARG A 26 7.85 -0.59 14.25
CA ARG A 26 7.89 -1.94 13.64
C ARG A 26 8.42 -1.89 12.21
N ILE A 27 8.02 -0.87 11.47
CA ILE A 27 8.58 -0.50 10.16
C ILE A 27 9.19 0.90 10.32
N PRO A 28 10.49 1.08 10.09
CA PRO A 28 11.12 2.40 10.15
C PRO A 28 10.66 3.26 8.97
N LEU A 29 10.37 4.54 9.23
CA LEU A 29 9.96 5.50 8.21
C LEU A 29 10.59 6.88 8.42
N ILE A 30 10.77 7.60 7.32
CA ILE A 30 11.23 8.98 7.29
C ILE A 30 10.00 9.85 7.05
N GLU A 31 9.60 10.65 8.04
CA GLU A 31 8.54 11.64 7.88
C GLU A 31 9.18 12.95 7.40
N ILE A 32 8.71 13.46 6.26
CA ILE A 32 9.09 14.78 5.73
C ILE A 32 7.89 15.71 5.85
N ASN A 33 8.08 16.84 6.53
CA ASN A 33 7.09 17.88 6.67
C ASN A 33 7.48 19.08 5.79
N TYR A 34 6.72 19.31 4.72
CA TYR A 34 6.91 20.42 3.78
C TYR A 34 5.61 21.19 3.60
N ARG A 35 5.59 22.49 3.94
CA ARG A 35 4.42 23.39 3.76
C ARG A 35 3.09 22.76 4.24
N SER A 36 3.07 22.22 5.46
CA SER A 36 1.93 21.52 6.11
C SER A 36 1.52 20.19 5.47
N GLN A 37 2.24 19.70 4.46
CA GLN A 37 2.07 18.36 3.93
C GLN A 37 3.06 17.43 4.60
N LYS A 38 2.53 16.30 5.09
CA LYS A 38 3.32 15.20 5.61
C LYS A 38 3.54 14.16 4.52
N MET A 39 4.77 13.73 4.34
CA MET A 39 5.12 12.64 3.44
C MET A 39 5.90 11.58 4.21
N ASP A 40 5.38 10.36 4.21
CA ASP A 40 6.06 9.21 4.82
C ASP A 40 6.83 8.46 3.73
N ILE A 41 8.15 8.31 3.92
CA ILE A 41 9.02 7.54 3.04
C ILE A 41 9.41 6.24 3.73
N LEU A 42 9.19 5.13 3.03
CA LEU A 42 9.63 3.81 3.41
C LEU A 42 10.77 3.36 2.48
N LEU A 43 11.77 2.70 3.04
CA LEU A 43 12.90 2.16 2.29
C LEU A 43 12.92 0.64 2.44
N ALA A 44 12.80 -0.06 1.32
CA ALA A 44 12.86 -1.52 1.27
C ALA A 44 14.06 -1.97 0.43
N PRO A 45 15.22 -2.24 1.06
CA PRO A 45 16.32 -2.92 0.41
C PRO A 45 15.87 -4.26 -0.21
N ILE A 46 16.28 -4.54 -1.44
CA ILE A 46 15.96 -5.75 -2.20
C ILE A 46 17.21 -6.62 -2.42
N PRO A 47 17.10 -7.95 -2.61
CA PRO A 47 18.21 -8.88 -2.78
C PRO A 47 18.77 -8.89 -4.22
N PHE A 48 18.65 -7.77 -4.91
CA PHE A 48 19.11 -7.55 -6.27
C PHE A 48 20.07 -6.38 -6.30
N LYS A 49 21.11 -6.50 -7.13
CA LYS A 49 22.13 -5.45 -7.29
C LYS A 49 21.53 -4.16 -7.87
N ASN A 50 20.56 -4.31 -8.77
CA ASN A 50 19.87 -3.22 -9.45
C ASN A 50 18.36 -3.44 -9.35
N ILE A 51 17.60 -2.36 -9.43
CA ILE A 51 16.16 -2.43 -9.67
C ILE A 51 15.95 -2.95 -11.09
N PRO A 52 15.11 -3.99 -11.30
CA PRO A 52 14.84 -4.51 -12.65
C PRO A 52 14.27 -3.42 -13.57
N GLU A 53 14.82 -3.29 -14.78
CA GLU A 53 14.36 -2.30 -15.78
C GLU A 53 12.90 -2.53 -16.20
N SER A 54 12.43 -3.78 -16.11
CA SER A 54 11.03 -4.15 -16.36
C SER A 54 10.06 -3.66 -15.28
N LEU A 55 10.55 -3.23 -14.11
CA LEU A 55 9.69 -2.76 -13.02
C LEU A 55 9.14 -1.36 -13.35
N ASN A 56 7.95 -1.31 -13.93
CA ASN A 56 7.25 -0.07 -14.25
C ASN A 56 5.97 0.08 -13.43
N LEU A 57 6.08 0.76 -12.30
CA LEU A 57 4.97 1.00 -11.38
C LEU A 57 4.08 2.20 -11.78
N THR A 58 4.27 2.79 -12.96
CA THR A 58 3.47 3.95 -13.42
C THR A 58 2.44 3.58 -14.49
N SER A 59 2.68 2.52 -15.25
CA SER A 59 1.81 2.07 -16.33
C SER A 59 0.74 1.10 -15.81
N TYR A 60 -0.36 1.67 -15.31
CA TYR A 60 -1.45 0.88 -14.71
C TYR A 60 -2.46 0.32 -15.71
N GLU A 61 -2.40 0.67 -16.99
CA GLU A 61 -3.40 0.25 -17.99
C GLU A 61 -3.03 -1.01 -18.76
N ASN A 62 -1.78 -1.46 -18.64
CA ASN A 62 -1.27 -2.63 -19.34
C ASN A 62 -1.18 -3.83 -18.37
N ASP A 63 -2.04 -4.83 -18.59
CA ASP A 63 -2.10 -6.04 -17.76
C ASP A 63 -0.79 -6.85 -17.77
N GLU A 64 -0.06 -6.87 -18.88
CA GLU A 64 1.25 -7.53 -18.97
C GLU A 64 2.25 -6.86 -18.01
N ILE A 65 2.34 -5.54 -18.04
CA ILE A 65 3.22 -4.77 -17.13
C ILE A 65 2.81 -4.99 -15.66
N ILE A 66 1.51 -4.98 -15.36
CA ILE A 66 1.00 -5.22 -13.99
C ILE A 66 1.39 -6.61 -13.50
N ASN A 67 1.23 -7.63 -14.35
CA ASN A 67 1.60 -9.01 -14.04
C ASN A 67 3.10 -9.16 -13.84
N ASP A 68 3.91 -8.55 -14.70
CA ASP A 68 5.37 -8.54 -14.58
C ASP A 68 5.86 -7.85 -13.31
N ASN A 69 5.23 -6.72 -12.95
CA ASN A 69 5.50 -6.04 -11.68
C ASN A 69 5.18 -6.95 -10.49
N ILE A 70 4.03 -7.60 -10.48
CA ILE A 70 3.64 -8.53 -9.41
C ILE A 70 4.61 -9.70 -9.32
N ASN A 71 4.99 -10.29 -10.46
CA ASN A 71 5.95 -11.39 -10.53
C ASN A 71 7.32 -10.95 -10.00
N THR A 72 7.77 -9.75 -10.35
CA THR A 72 9.03 -9.17 -9.87
C THR A 72 9.00 -8.95 -8.36
N LEU A 73 7.91 -8.39 -7.84
CA LEU A 73 7.71 -8.20 -6.39
C LEU A 73 7.67 -9.54 -5.64
N ASN A 74 6.99 -10.56 -6.18
CA ASN A 74 6.94 -11.90 -5.59
C ASN A 74 8.33 -12.53 -5.52
N LYS A 75 9.05 -12.60 -6.65
CA LYS A 75 10.43 -13.11 -6.71
C LYS A 75 11.35 -12.40 -5.72
N SER A 76 11.17 -11.08 -5.54
CA SER A 76 11.93 -10.30 -4.57
C SER A 76 11.64 -10.74 -3.14
N ILE A 77 10.37 -10.90 -2.79
CA ILE A 77 9.94 -11.32 -1.45
C ILE A 77 10.38 -12.77 -1.18
N ASP A 78 10.19 -13.68 -2.13
CA ASP A 78 10.51 -15.10 -1.98
C ASP A 78 12.02 -15.27 -1.72
N LYS A 79 12.86 -14.61 -2.53
CA LYS A 79 14.32 -14.62 -2.33
C LYS A 79 14.74 -14.03 -0.98
N MET A 80 14.06 -12.97 -0.52
CA MET A 80 14.30 -12.39 0.81
C MET A 80 13.94 -13.36 1.94
N MET A 81 12.85 -14.12 1.79
CA MET A 81 12.43 -15.14 2.75
C MET A 81 13.40 -16.31 2.81
N GLU A 82 13.98 -16.71 1.67
CA GLU A 82 15.01 -17.77 1.59
C GLU A 82 16.34 -17.36 2.26
N THR A 83 16.68 -16.07 2.26
CA THR A 83 18.00 -15.59 2.73
C THR A 83 18.10 -15.55 4.28
N ASP A 84 16.98 -15.64 4.99
CA ASP A 84 16.86 -15.55 6.47
C ASP A 84 17.62 -14.37 7.11
N ASP A 85 17.79 -13.27 6.38
CA ASP A 85 18.44 -12.05 6.90
C ASP A 85 17.40 -11.20 7.65
N ILE A 86 17.68 -10.94 8.93
CA ILE A 86 16.88 -10.07 9.81
C ILE A 86 16.64 -8.69 9.17
N GLN A 87 17.55 -8.18 8.35
CA GLN A 87 17.38 -6.91 7.64
C GLN A 87 16.22 -6.95 6.63
N TYR A 88 16.01 -8.09 5.96
CA TYR A 88 14.96 -8.22 4.95
C TYR A 88 13.56 -8.39 5.53
N ILE A 89 13.41 -8.79 6.80
CA ILE A 89 12.10 -8.88 7.46
C ILE A 89 11.33 -7.55 7.32
N LYS A 90 12.02 -6.41 7.47
CA LYS A 90 11.42 -5.08 7.32
C LYS A 90 11.05 -4.77 5.87
N SER A 91 11.92 -5.11 4.92
CA SER A 91 11.64 -4.98 3.48
C SER A 91 10.42 -5.78 3.05
N ILE A 92 10.31 -7.03 3.52
CA ILE A 92 9.17 -7.91 3.25
C ILE A 92 7.87 -7.26 3.73
N LEU A 93 7.85 -6.68 4.93
CA LEU A 93 6.66 -5.99 5.46
C LEU A 93 6.27 -4.77 4.61
N ILE A 94 7.25 -3.94 4.21
CA ILE A 94 7.02 -2.76 3.36
C ILE A 94 6.47 -3.18 1.99
N LEU A 95 7.17 -4.11 1.33
CA LEU A 95 6.79 -4.56 -0.01
C LEU A 95 5.48 -5.33 -0.01
N THR A 96 5.17 -6.09 1.06
CA THR A 96 3.85 -6.72 1.19
C THR A 96 2.75 -5.66 1.25
N GLY A 97 2.97 -4.59 2.03
CA GLY A 97 2.05 -3.45 2.13
C GLY A 97 1.75 -2.80 0.77
N TYR A 98 2.80 -2.57 -0.01
CA TYR A 98 2.67 -2.05 -1.37
C TYR A 98 1.99 -3.06 -2.30
N ARG A 99 2.48 -4.30 -2.33
CA ARG A 99 2.05 -5.37 -3.23
C ARG A 99 0.56 -5.69 -3.09
N TYR A 100 0.02 -5.79 -1.87
CA TYR A 100 -1.40 -6.11 -1.72
C TYR A 100 -2.29 -4.97 -2.24
N THR A 101 -1.91 -3.71 -1.99
CA THR A 101 -2.64 -2.53 -2.47
C THR A 101 -2.59 -2.45 -3.99
N TYR A 102 -1.39 -2.65 -4.55
CA TYR A 102 -1.15 -2.67 -5.98
C TYR A 102 -1.96 -3.77 -6.66
N ARG A 103 -1.89 -5.00 -6.15
CA ARG A 103 -2.64 -6.16 -6.65
C ARG A 103 -4.15 -5.93 -6.56
N ALA A 104 -4.64 -5.44 -5.43
CA ALA A 104 -6.05 -5.12 -5.23
C ALA A 104 -6.57 -4.15 -6.30
N LYS A 105 -5.91 -2.99 -6.47
CA LYS A 105 -6.43 -1.94 -7.35
C LYS A 105 -6.15 -2.19 -8.84
N PHE A 106 -4.97 -2.72 -9.18
CA PHE A 106 -4.52 -2.75 -10.56
C PHE A 106 -4.64 -4.12 -11.22
N HIS A 107 -4.46 -5.20 -10.47
CA HIS A 107 -4.53 -6.56 -11.03
C HIS A 107 -5.91 -7.21 -10.88
N LEU A 108 -6.58 -7.02 -9.74
CA LEU A 108 -7.87 -7.66 -9.47
C LEU A 108 -9.05 -6.85 -10.01
N ILE A 109 -8.93 -5.52 -10.06
CA ILE A 109 -10.00 -4.64 -10.53
C ILE A 109 -9.70 -4.17 -11.95
N HIS A 110 -10.64 -4.48 -12.84
CA HIS A 110 -10.59 -4.09 -14.25
C HIS A 110 -10.45 -2.58 -14.39
N TYR A 111 -9.64 -2.12 -15.35
CA TYR A 111 -9.27 -0.72 -15.48
C TYR A 111 -10.47 0.23 -15.56
N SER A 112 -11.55 -0.19 -16.25
CA SER A 112 -12.77 0.60 -16.41
C SER A 112 -13.54 0.85 -15.11
N THR A 113 -13.32 0.05 -14.05
CA THR A 113 -14.06 0.18 -12.77
C THR A 113 -13.18 0.56 -11.57
N ARG A 114 -11.91 0.87 -11.80
CA ARG A 114 -10.98 1.32 -10.75
C ARG A 114 -11.38 2.64 -10.10
N GLU A 115 -12.12 3.48 -10.81
CA GLU A 115 -12.71 4.69 -10.26
C GLU A 115 -13.78 4.35 -9.21
N ASN A 116 -14.73 3.47 -9.54
CA ASN A 116 -15.75 2.98 -8.60
C ASN A 116 -15.13 2.32 -7.37
N PHE A 117 -14.06 1.51 -7.55
CA PHE A 117 -13.29 0.98 -6.43
C PHE A 117 -12.72 2.09 -5.53
N THR A 118 -12.14 3.13 -6.13
CA THR A 118 -11.55 4.25 -5.39
C THR A 118 -12.62 5.07 -4.66
N LEU A 119 -13.75 5.33 -5.29
CA LEU A 119 -14.89 6.03 -4.69
C LEU A 119 -15.48 5.24 -3.53
N LEU A 120 -15.67 3.93 -3.70
CA LEU A 120 -16.20 3.05 -2.65
C LEU A 120 -15.26 3.02 -1.44
N LEU A 121 -13.95 2.86 -1.66
CA LEU A 121 -12.95 2.89 -0.60
C LEU A 121 -12.95 4.22 0.16
N ARG A 122 -13.10 5.35 -0.54
CA ARG A 122 -13.21 6.68 0.08
C ARG A 122 -14.47 6.80 0.93
N ALA A 123 -15.62 6.37 0.42
CA ALA A 123 -16.89 6.42 1.12
C ALA A 123 -16.88 5.56 2.39
N VAL A 124 -16.44 4.31 2.29
CA VAL A 124 -16.33 3.38 3.43
C VAL A 124 -15.32 3.89 4.46
N LYS A 125 -14.17 4.41 4.03
CA LYS A 125 -13.19 4.99 4.95
C LYS A 125 -13.74 6.21 5.70
N LEU A 126 -14.50 7.07 5.03
CA LEU A 126 -15.16 8.20 5.65
C LEU A 126 -16.22 7.74 6.67
N TRP A 127 -17.05 6.76 6.30
CA TRP A 127 -18.03 6.15 7.19
C TRP A 127 -17.36 5.56 8.45
N ALA A 128 -16.32 4.74 8.28
CA ALA A 128 -15.62 4.11 9.40
C ALA A 128 -15.02 5.16 10.36
N LYS A 129 -14.45 6.25 9.81
CA LYS A 129 -13.97 7.38 10.61
C LYS A 129 -15.10 8.08 11.37
N LYS A 130 -16.21 8.38 10.70
CA LYS A 130 -17.38 9.05 11.31
C LYS A 130 -18.09 8.19 12.35
N LYS A 131 -17.95 6.87 12.27
CA LYS A 131 -18.46 5.92 13.26
C LYS A 131 -17.43 5.52 14.32
N HIS A 132 -16.25 6.15 14.34
CA HIS A 132 -15.18 5.88 15.31
C HIS A 132 -14.66 4.43 15.32
N ILE A 133 -14.82 3.72 14.21
CA ILE A 133 -14.37 2.32 14.02
C ILE A 133 -13.21 2.24 13.01
N TYR A 134 -12.42 3.30 12.89
CA TYR A 134 -11.22 3.33 12.05
C TYR A 134 -9.97 3.50 12.92
N SER A 135 -9.37 2.40 13.37
CA SER A 135 -8.10 2.39 14.10
C SER A 135 -7.51 0.99 14.18
N ASN A 136 -6.33 0.80 13.59
CA ASN A 136 -5.60 -0.46 13.72
C ASN A 136 -5.08 -0.70 15.15
N ILE A 137 -4.75 0.38 15.88
CA ILE A 137 -4.18 0.30 17.24
C ILE A 137 -5.22 -0.26 18.22
N PHE A 138 -6.49 0.09 18.03
CA PHE A 138 -7.59 -0.37 18.88
C PHE A 138 -8.30 -1.63 18.37
N GLY A 139 -7.73 -2.29 17.34
CA GLY A 139 -8.33 -3.51 16.77
C GLY A 139 -9.55 -3.29 15.88
N TYR A 140 -9.85 -2.05 15.50
CA TYR A 140 -10.91 -1.73 14.53
C TYR A 140 -10.42 -1.81 13.08
N LEU A 141 -11.27 -1.39 12.13
CA LEU A 141 -10.96 -1.40 10.70
C LEU A 141 -9.75 -0.51 10.42
N SER A 142 -8.81 -1.06 9.64
CA SER A 142 -7.63 -0.34 9.14
C SER A 142 -7.75 -0.13 7.63
N GLY A 143 -6.93 0.78 7.07
CA GLY A 143 -6.91 1.01 5.62
C GLY A 143 -6.69 -0.28 4.81
N SER A 144 -5.82 -1.17 5.30
CA SER A 144 -5.56 -2.47 4.67
C SER A 144 -6.77 -3.40 4.67
N ILE A 145 -7.49 -3.49 5.79
CA ILE A 145 -8.71 -4.29 5.90
C ILE A 145 -9.80 -3.72 4.98
N LEU A 146 -9.99 -2.40 4.98
CA LEU A 146 -10.97 -1.76 4.11
C LEU A 146 -10.68 -2.03 2.62
N ILE A 147 -9.40 -2.01 2.20
CA ILE A 147 -9.02 -2.36 0.82
C ILE A 147 -9.48 -3.78 0.49
N VAL A 148 -9.18 -4.77 1.32
CA VAL A 148 -9.59 -6.16 1.10
C VAL A 148 -11.12 -6.29 1.04
N MET A 149 -11.82 -5.62 1.97
CA MET A 149 -13.27 -5.67 2.03
C MET A 149 -13.93 -5.09 0.78
N VAL A 150 -13.44 -3.92 0.33
CA VAL A 150 -13.89 -3.23 -0.89
C VAL A 150 -13.55 -4.05 -2.14
N THR A 151 -12.36 -4.63 -2.22
CA THR A 151 -11.97 -5.51 -3.34
C THR A 151 -12.95 -6.67 -3.49
N LYS A 152 -13.34 -7.33 -2.39
CA LYS A 152 -14.33 -8.41 -2.44
C LYS A 152 -15.67 -7.95 -3.03
N ILE A 153 -16.17 -6.78 -2.63
CA ILE A 153 -17.43 -6.24 -3.17
C ILE A 153 -17.31 -5.96 -4.66
N CYS A 154 -16.23 -5.30 -5.10
CA CYS A 154 -16.01 -5.03 -6.51
C CYS A 154 -15.78 -6.29 -7.35
N LEU A 155 -15.25 -7.38 -6.77
CA LEU A 155 -15.11 -8.67 -7.45
C LEU A 155 -16.46 -9.40 -7.60
N ILE A 156 -17.35 -9.30 -6.60
CA ILE A 156 -18.70 -9.90 -6.68
C ILE A 156 -19.57 -9.13 -7.67
N TYR A 157 -19.41 -7.81 -7.73
CA TYR A 157 -20.19 -6.91 -8.58
C TYR A 157 -19.30 -6.08 -9.52
N PRO A 158 -18.67 -6.70 -10.53
CA PRO A 158 -17.65 -6.06 -11.37
C PRO A 158 -18.18 -4.87 -12.19
N PHE A 159 -19.49 -4.83 -12.48
CA PHE A 159 -20.15 -3.77 -13.23
C PHE A 159 -21.10 -2.93 -12.34
N GLY A 160 -20.95 -3.03 -11.02
CA GLY A 160 -21.81 -2.29 -10.09
C GLY A 160 -21.53 -0.79 -10.13
N GLU A 161 -22.60 0.00 -10.20
CA GLU A 161 -22.55 1.44 -9.97
C GLU A 161 -22.22 1.76 -8.51
N ILE A 162 -21.60 2.92 -8.26
CA ILE A 162 -21.08 3.28 -6.93
C ILE A 162 -22.14 3.19 -5.81
N ASN A 163 -23.37 3.63 -6.05
CA ASN A 163 -24.45 3.58 -5.07
C ASN A 163 -24.84 2.14 -4.73
N PHE A 164 -24.91 1.28 -5.75
CA PHE A 164 -25.18 -0.14 -5.59
C PHE A 164 -24.05 -0.83 -4.82
N LEU A 165 -22.79 -0.60 -5.20
CA LEU A 165 -21.64 -1.18 -4.50
C LEU A 165 -21.60 -0.79 -3.01
N LEU A 166 -21.93 0.47 -2.69
CA LEU A 166 -21.99 0.94 -1.31
C LEU A 166 -23.10 0.24 -0.52
N GLN A 167 -24.28 0.07 -1.13
CA GLN A 167 -25.37 -0.70 -0.53
C GLN A 167 -24.96 -2.16 -0.27
N GLN A 168 -24.39 -2.81 -1.30
CA GLN A 168 -23.94 -4.20 -1.18
C GLN A 168 -22.84 -4.38 -0.14
N PHE A 169 -21.94 -3.40 0.01
CA PHE A 169 -20.93 -3.41 1.07
C PHE A 169 -21.58 -3.57 2.46
N PHE A 170 -22.57 -2.74 2.78
CA PHE A 170 -23.23 -2.80 4.08
C PHE A 170 -24.14 -4.01 4.25
N GLN A 171 -24.82 -4.43 3.19
CA GLN A 171 -25.66 -5.63 3.24
C GLN A 171 -24.82 -6.88 3.50
N ILE A 172 -23.71 -7.06 2.77
CA ILE A 172 -22.86 -8.24 2.89
C ILE A 172 -22.15 -8.26 4.25
N TYR A 173 -21.48 -7.17 4.64
CA TYR A 173 -20.71 -7.15 5.89
C TYR A 173 -21.58 -6.93 7.14
N GLY A 174 -22.83 -6.51 6.99
CA GLY A 174 -23.79 -6.46 8.09
C GLY A 174 -24.41 -7.82 8.43
N ALA A 175 -24.35 -8.78 7.50
CA ALA A 175 -24.90 -10.13 7.66
C ALA A 175 -23.84 -11.24 7.69
N TRP A 176 -22.55 -10.87 7.69
CA TRP A 176 -21.43 -11.81 7.69
C TRP A 176 -21.05 -12.28 9.09
#